data_AF-A0A0F8UGF4-F1
#
_entry.id   AF-A0A0F8UGF4-F1
#
_cell.length_a   1.000
_cell.length_b   1.000
_cell.length_c   1.000
_cell.angle_alpha   90.00
_cell.angle_beta   90.00
_cell.angle_gamma   90.00
#
_symmetry.space_group_name_H-M   'P 1'
#
loop_
_entity.id
_entity.type
_entity.pdbx_description
1 polymer ?
#
loop_
_entity_poly.entity_id
_entity_poly.type
_entity_poly.pdbx_seq_one_letter_code
_entity_poly.pdbx_strand_id
1 'polypeptide(L)'
;MLPTLRSRIAALSSSWTPRAVARASYSTTVPRLSENLTPKPNVSETKPTTVDSMGAWDAALKEDPQPAERVRALQAPNRATTWAASQQPRETAMSGPRFEQTIMEHQPTPLAAIELIHKQPVQWTKERVVGCDGGGGPLGHPRIFINTDKPEIATCGYCGVPYAHEQHRAYLASLPATSYPLAPTGDAAADVKEN
;
A
#
# COMPACT_ATOMS: atom_id res chain seq x y z
N MET A 1 -95.36 -2.04 -7.85
CA MET A 1 -95.07 -1.31 -6.59
C MET A 1 -93.82 -1.93 -5.96
N LEU A 2 -92.70 -1.23 -6.01
CA LEU A 2 -91.40 -1.65 -5.45
C LEU A 2 -90.96 -0.60 -4.43
N PRO A 3 -90.52 -0.97 -3.21
CA PRO A 3 -90.20 -0.01 -2.16
C PRO A 3 -88.83 0.63 -2.35
N THR A 4 -88.80 1.95 -2.19
CA THR A 4 -87.62 2.81 -2.13
C THR A 4 -86.80 2.55 -0.87
N LEU A 5 -85.50 2.26 -1.02
CA LEU A 5 -84.52 2.30 0.07
C LEU A 5 -83.63 3.54 -0.08
N ARG A 6 -83.77 4.47 0.88
CA ARG A 6 -82.89 5.64 1.03
C ARG A 6 -81.54 5.20 1.60
N SER A 7 -80.48 5.32 0.80
CA SER A 7 -79.11 5.24 1.29
C SER A 7 -78.70 6.58 1.93
N ARG A 8 -78.25 6.55 3.19
CA ARG A 8 -77.67 7.71 3.87
C ARG A 8 -76.15 7.62 3.73
N ILE A 9 -75.57 8.51 2.93
CA ILE A 9 -74.12 8.69 2.85
C ILE A 9 -73.71 9.61 4.01
N ALA A 10 -72.99 9.08 4.99
CA ALA A 10 -72.32 9.89 6.02
C ALA A 10 -70.92 10.26 5.51
N ALA A 11 -70.73 11.53 5.15
CA ALA A 11 -69.41 12.06 4.84
C ALA A 11 -68.68 12.37 6.16
N LEU A 12 -67.72 11.53 6.55
CA LEU A 12 -66.80 11.82 7.65
C LEU A 12 -65.62 12.62 7.07
N SER A 13 -65.64 13.94 7.27
CA SER A 13 -64.50 14.82 6.98
C SER A 13 -63.43 14.64 8.06
N SER A 14 -62.35 13.92 7.75
CA SER A 14 -61.16 13.87 8.60
C SER A 14 -60.29 15.10 8.33
N SER A 15 -60.35 16.10 9.20
CA SER A 15 -59.38 17.20 9.19
C SER A 15 -58.04 16.70 9.75
N TRP A 16 -57.09 16.41 8.87
CA TRP A 16 -55.69 16.19 9.27
C TRP A 16 -55.01 17.53 9.54
N THR A 17 -54.70 17.79 10.80
CA THR A 17 -53.75 18.83 11.17
C THR A 17 -52.34 18.22 11.18
N PRO A 18 -51.38 18.74 10.39
CA PRO A 18 -50.01 18.25 10.47
C PRO A 18 -49.42 18.71 11.81
N ARG A 19 -49.14 17.77 12.70
CA ARG A 19 -48.30 18.00 13.88
C ARG A 19 -46.88 18.25 13.38
N ALA A 20 -46.42 19.50 13.42
CA ALA A 20 -45.02 19.82 13.19
C ALA A 20 -44.18 19.14 14.27
N VAL A 21 -43.38 18.15 13.89
CA VAL A 21 -42.39 17.54 14.76
C VAL A 21 -41.25 18.55 14.90
N ALA A 22 -41.01 19.06 16.10
CA ALA A 22 -39.86 19.89 16.39
C ALA A 22 -38.59 19.07 16.09
N ARG A 23 -37.84 19.45 15.05
CA ARG A 23 -36.49 18.96 14.83
C ARG A 23 -35.63 19.50 15.96
N ALA A 24 -35.13 18.62 16.83
CA ALA A 24 -34.10 18.99 17.78
C ALA A 24 -32.83 19.38 16.99
N SER A 25 -32.49 20.66 16.98
CA SER A 25 -31.22 21.16 16.47
C SER A 25 -30.16 20.92 17.54
N TYR A 26 -29.39 19.84 17.40
CA TYR A 26 -28.17 19.65 18.18
C TYR A 26 -27.07 20.53 17.58
N SER A 27 -26.80 21.66 18.24
CA SER A 27 -25.60 22.44 18.01
C SER A 27 -24.47 21.85 18.84
N THR A 28 -23.54 21.14 18.20
CA THR A 28 -22.27 20.76 18.83
C THR A 28 -21.31 21.93 18.72
N THR A 29 -21.36 22.86 19.67
CA THR A 29 -20.23 23.75 19.87
C THR A 29 -19.19 22.97 20.67
N VAL A 30 -18.30 22.29 19.95
CA VAL A 30 -17.04 21.83 20.56
C VAL A 30 -16.34 23.10 21.04
N PRO A 31 -16.07 23.29 22.35
CA PRO A 31 -15.23 24.39 22.78
C PRO A 31 -13.88 24.21 22.09
N ARG A 32 -13.49 25.15 21.22
CA ARG A 32 -12.10 25.21 20.78
C ARG A 32 -11.29 25.46 22.04
N LEU A 33 -10.41 24.51 22.33
CA LEU A 33 -9.42 24.59 23.39
C LEU A 33 -8.52 25.81 23.09
N SER A 34 -8.94 27.00 23.50
CA SER A 34 -8.16 28.22 23.39
C SER A 34 -7.34 28.38 24.65
N GLU A 35 -6.38 27.49 24.84
CA GLU A 35 -5.30 27.70 25.81
C GLU A 35 -4.01 27.27 25.14
N ASN A 36 -3.20 28.27 24.79
CA ASN A 36 -1.79 28.12 24.47
C ASN A 36 -1.08 27.53 25.70
N LEU A 37 -1.14 26.21 25.85
CA LEU A 37 -0.24 25.48 26.74
C LEU A 37 1.00 25.19 25.93
N THR A 38 1.94 26.14 25.89
CA THR A 38 3.31 25.83 25.45
C THR A 38 3.88 24.80 26.44
N PRO A 39 4.14 23.55 26.03
CA PRO A 39 4.77 22.59 26.91
C PRO A 39 6.20 23.08 27.18
N LYS A 40 6.53 23.34 28.46
CA LYS A 40 7.91 23.62 28.85
C LYS A 40 8.72 22.32 28.61
N PRO A 41 9.78 22.34 27.78
CA PRO A 41 10.62 21.17 27.60
C PRO A 41 11.33 20.85 28.92
N ASN A 42 11.25 19.60 29.35
CA ASN A 42 11.82 19.10 30.61
C ASN A 42 13.18 18.41 30.42
N VAL A 43 13.91 18.72 29.34
CA VAL A 43 15.17 18.04 28.98
C VAL A 43 16.32 19.03 29.05
N SER A 44 17.37 18.64 29.79
CA SER A 44 18.62 19.40 29.97
C SER A 44 19.26 19.80 28.64
N GLU A 45 19.81 21.01 28.59
CA GLU A 45 20.34 21.73 27.43
C GLU A 45 21.64 21.15 26.83
N THR A 46 21.73 19.85 26.60
CA THR A 46 22.83 19.25 25.84
C THR A 46 22.37 18.96 24.42
N LYS A 47 22.52 19.99 23.56
CA LYS A 47 22.35 19.99 22.09
C LYS A 47 20.88 20.11 21.63
N PRO A 48 20.29 21.32 21.62
CA PRO A 48 18.98 21.53 21.02
C PRO A 48 19.09 21.32 19.51
N THR A 49 18.59 20.19 19.02
CA THR A 49 18.17 20.12 17.62
C THR A 49 16.89 20.94 17.54
N THR A 50 16.76 21.85 16.57
CA THR A 50 15.57 22.68 16.40
C THR A 50 14.40 21.79 15.99
N VAL A 51 13.75 21.18 16.96
CA VAL A 51 12.43 20.57 16.78
C VAL A 51 11.44 21.71 16.95
N ASP A 52 11.25 22.50 15.89
CA ASP A 52 10.15 23.45 15.88
C ASP A 52 8.86 22.69 16.22
N SER A 53 8.11 23.20 17.20
CA SER A 53 6.82 22.62 17.59
C SER A 53 5.76 22.75 16.49
N MET A 54 6.08 23.49 15.43
CA MET A 54 5.35 23.53 14.16
C MET A 54 5.58 22.21 13.41
N GLY A 55 5.00 21.13 13.93
CA GLY A 55 4.89 19.90 13.17
C GLY A 55 4.00 20.12 11.94
N ALA A 56 4.01 19.17 11.01
CA ALA A 56 3.09 19.14 9.85
C ALA A 56 1.59 19.20 10.21
N TRP A 57 1.25 19.18 11.51
CA TRP A 57 -0.10 19.33 12.06
C TRP A 57 -0.65 20.75 11.98
N ASP A 58 0.20 21.78 11.86
CA ASP A 58 -0.23 23.19 11.78
C ASP A 58 -0.44 23.68 10.34
N ALA A 59 0.02 22.90 9.35
CA ALA A 59 -0.20 23.20 7.94
C ALA A 59 -1.63 22.84 7.52
N ALA A 60 -2.21 23.64 6.61
CA ALA A 60 -3.52 23.32 6.05
C ALA A 60 -3.43 21.98 5.29
N LEU A 61 -4.27 21.02 5.67
CA LEU A 61 -4.37 19.70 5.04
C LEU A 61 -5.00 19.86 3.64
N LYS A 62 -4.16 20.26 2.68
CA LYS A 62 -4.51 20.56 1.29
C LYS A 62 -3.66 19.69 0.39
N GLU A 63 -4.28 19.15 -0.65
CA GLU A 63 -3.57 18.41 -1.68
C GLU A 63 -2.73 19.35 -2.55
N ASP A 64 -1.46 19.00 -2.75
CA ASP A 64 -0.63 19.55 -3.81
C ASP A 64 -0.80 18.71 -5.09
N PRO A 65 -1.10 19.33 -6.25
CA PRO A 65 -1.45 18.58 -7.46
C PRO A 65 -0.27 17.78 -8.04
N GLN A 66 0.96 18.31 -7.96
CA GLN A 66 2.15 17.63 -8.50
C GLN A 66 2.50 16.29 -7.82
N PRO A 67 2.63 16.21 -6.47
CA PRO A 67 2.83 14.91 -5.81
C PRO A 67 1.64 13.97 -6.02
N ALA A 68 0.41 14.49 -6.04
CA ALA A 68 -0.79 13.68 -6.29
C ALA A 68 -0.78 13.02 -7.67
N GLU A 69 -0.43 13.77 -8.73
CA GLU A 69 -0.30 13.25 -10.09
C GLU A 69 0.82 12.21 -10.20
N ARG A 70 1.97 12.44 -9.55
CA ARG A 70 3.06 11.44 -9.51
C ARG A 70 2.61 10.13 -8.88
N VAL A 71 1.87 10.20 -7.77
CA VAL A 71 1.31 9.01 -7.11
C VAL A 71 0.25 8.33 -7.98
N ARG A 72 -0.54 9.07 -8.77
CA ARG A 72 -1.52 8.48 -9.71
C ARG A 72 -0.86 7.82 -10.92
N ALA A 73 0.20 8.42 -11.44
CA ALA A 73 0.87 8.00 -12.68
C ALA A 73 1.67 6.70 -12.51
N LEU A 74 2.26 6.46 -11.34
CA LEU A 74 3.08 5.28 -11.09
C LEU A 74 2.26 4.21 -10.35
N GLN A 75 2.32 2.95 -10.80
CA GLN A 75 1.69 1.84 -10.07
C GLN A 75 2.28 1.67 -8.66
N ALA A 76 3.60 1.82 -8.53
CA ALA A 76 4.36 1.85 -7.29
C ALA A 76 5.51 2.88 -7.40
N PRO A 77 6.07 3.39 -6.30
CA PRO A 77 7.14 4.40 -6.36
C PRO A 77 8.37 4.00 -7.19
N ASN A 78 8.64 2.69 -7.27
CA ASN A 78 9.74 2.10 -8.04
C ASN A 78 9.31 1.49 -9.39
N ARG A 79 8.02 1.53 -9.75
CA ARG A 79 7.52 0.91 -10.99
C ARG A 79 6.29 1.63 -11.55
N ALA A 80 6.37 2.06 -12.81
CA ALA A 80 5.26 2.74 -13.48
C ALA A 80 4.13 1.79 -13.92
N THR A 81 4.47 0.62 -14.46
CA THR A 81 3.52 -0.27 -15.15
C THR A 81 2.95 -1.35 -14.24
N THR A 82 1.82 -1.94 -14.67
CA THR A 82 1.24 -3.13 -14.03
C THR A 82 2.12 -4.37 -14.23
N TRP A 83 1.91 -5.40 -13.41
CA TRP A 83 2.69 -6.66 -13.44
C TRP A 83 1.80 -7.91 -13.41
N ALA A 84 0.49 -7.75 -13.48
CA ALA A 84 -0.46 -8.85 -13.66
C ALA A 84 -1.53 -8.45 -14.67
N ALA A 85 -2.00 -9.41 -15.46
CA ALA A 85 -2.96 -9.17 -16.54
C ALA A 85 -4.31 -8.61 -16.05
N SER A 86 -4.75 -9.02 -14.86
CA SER A 86 -6.00 -8.55 -14.23
C SER A 86 -5.82 -7.27 -13.39
N GLN A 87 -4.60 -6.73 -13.28
CA GLN A 87 -4.32 -5.55 -12.45
C GLN A 87 -4.74 -4.28 -13.20
N GLN A 88 -5.54 -3.43 -12.54
CA GLN A 88 -5.88 -2.12 -13.08
C GLN A 88 -4.73 -1.11 -12.85
N PRO A 89 -4.44 -0.24 -13.84
CA PRO A 89 -3.57 0.90 -13.65
C PRO A 89 -4.08 1.82 -12.53
N ARG A 90 -3.16 2.38 -11.75
CA ARG A 90 -3.47 3.20 -10.58
C ARG A 90 -4.27 4.45 -10.92
N GLU A 91 -3.99 5.08 -12.06
CA GLU A 91 -4.74 6.22 -12.58
C GLU A 91 -6.25 5.92 -12.70
N THR A 92 -6.60 4.77 -13.26
CA THR A 92 -8.00 4.34 -13.40
C THR A 92 -8.60 3.92 -12.06
N ALA A 93 -7.84 3.17 -11.25
CA ALA A 93 -8.32 2.62 -9.98
C ALA A 93 -8.56 3.71 -8.91
N MET A 94 -7.77 4.78 -8.90
CA MET A 94 -7.88 5.89 -7.96
C MET A 94 -8.64 7.10 -8.53
N SER A 95 -9.70 6.82 -9.28
CA SER A 95 -10.62 7.81 -9.83
C SER A 95 -12.02 7.71 -9.18
N GLY A 96 -12.82 8.77 -9.31
CA GLY A 96 -14.21 8.80 -8.87
C GLY A 96 -14.46 9.48 -7.51
N PRO A 97 -15.73 9.52 -7.06
CA PRO A 97 -16.17 10.38 -5.95
C PRO A 97 -15.47 10.12 -4.61
N ARG A 98 -14.97 8.90 -4.39
CA ARG A 98 -14.23 8.56 -3.17
C ARG A 98 -12.86 9.24 -3.07
N PHE A 99 -12.26 9.59 -4.21
CA PHE A 99 -10.90 10.16 -4.27
C PHE A 99 -10.88 11.67 -4.53
N GLU A 100 -12.03 12.33 -4.65
CA GLU A 100 -12.11 13.77 -4.96
C GLU A 100 -11.63 14.66 -3.80
N GLN A 101 -11.90 14.27 -2.55
CA GLN A 101 -11.46 14.98 -1.34
C GLN A 101 -10.37 14.21 -0.57
N THR A 102 -9.67 13.30 -1.27
CA THR A 102 -8.61 12.48 -0.68
C THR A 102 -7.26 13.04 -1.07
N ILE A 103 -6.38 13.27 -0.11
CA ILE A 103 -4.99 13.66 -0.38
C ILE A 103 -4.21 12.43 -0.81
N MET A 104 -3.77 12.44 -2.07
CA MET A 104 -3.19 11.27 -2.71
C MET A 104 -1.81 10.88 -2.16
N GLU A 105 -1.04 11.85 -1.68
CA GLU A 105 0.29 11.64 -1.08
C GLU A 105 0.26 10.76 0.18
N HIS A 106 -0.81 10.84 0.97
CA HIS A 106 -0.95 10.06 2.20
C HIS A 106 -1.60 8.69 1.97
N GLN A 107 -1.95 8.36 0.73
CA GLN A 107 -2.50 7.05 0.42
C GLN A 107 -1.38 6.01 0.39
N PRO A 108 -1.66 4.74 0.77
CA PRO A 108 -0.65 3.69 0.72
C PRO A 108 0.00 3.54 -0.68
N THR A 109 1.32 3.65 -0.72
CA THR A 109 2.16 3.48 -1.92
C THR A 109 3.34 2.55 -1.62
N PRO A 110 3.10 1.25 -1.33
CA PRO A 110 4.18 0.31 -1.08
C PRO A 110 5.05 0.14 -2.33
N LEU A 111 6.32 -0.21 -2.11
CA LEU A 111 7.24 -0.58 -3.18
C LEU A 111 6.80 -1.89 -3.83
N ALA A 112 6.95 -1.97 -5.16
CA ALA A 112 6.69 -3.20 -5.89
C ALA A 112 7.81 -4.21 -5.63
N ALA A 113 7.46 -5.37 -5.06
CA ALA A 113 8.40 -6.41 -4.69
C ALA A 113 9.13 -7.03 -5.90
N ILE A 114 8.51 -7.02 -7.09
CA ILE A 114 9.13 -7.50 -8.34
C ILE A 114 10.44 -6.77 -8.65
N GLU A 115 10.47 -5.45 -8.53
CA GLU A 115 11.70 -4.68 -8.77
C GLU A 115 12.73 -4.89 -7.65
N LEU A 116 12.27 -5.16 -6.42
CA LEU A 116 13.15 -5.39 -5.28
C LEU A 116 13.86 -6.75 -5.40
N ILE A 117 13.15 -7.80 -5.83
CA ILE A 117 13.78 -9.12 -5.99
C ILE A 117 14.75 -9.15 -7.17
N HIS A 118 14.49 -8.37 -8.23
CA HIS A 118 15.42 -8.23 -9.36
C HIS A 118 16.72 -7.47 -9.03
N LYS A 119 16.80 -6.82 -7.86
CA LYS A 119 18.07 -6.27 -7.35
C LYS A 119 18.93 -7.31 -6.63
N GLN A 120 18.33 -8.40 -6.16
CA GLN A 120 19.06 -9.44 -5.44
C GLN A 120 20.00 -10.18 -6.40
N PRO A 121 21.28 -10.37 -6.03
CA PRO A 121 22.22 -11.09 -6.86
C PRO A 121 21.92 -12.58 -6.88
N VAL A 122 22.33 -13.23 -7.97
CA VAL A 122 22.32 -14.69 -8.07
C VAL A 122 23.24 -15.31 -7.03
N GLN A 123 22.69 -16.22 -6.23
CA GLN A 123 23.46 -17.03 -5.29
C GLN A 123 24.11 -18.20 -6.03
N TRP A 124 25.44 -18.18 -6.08
CA TRP A 124 26.24 -19.21 -6.73
C TRP A 124 26.45 -20.39 -5.78
N THR A 125 26.10 -21.59 -6.22
CA THR A 125 26.28 -22.82 -5.45
C THR A 125 27.12 -23.85 -6.21
N LYS A 126 27.83 -24.68 -5.45
CA LYS A 126 28.59 -25.85 -5.97
C LYS A 126 27.79 -27.14 -5.91
N GLU A 127 26.65 -27.10 -5.22
CA GLU A 127 25.74 -28.22 -5.09
C GLU A 127 24.69 -28.15 -6.18
N ARG A 128 24.39 -29.33 -6.73
CA ARG A 128 23.38 -29.53 -7.78
C ARG A 128 21.93 -29.36 -7.26
N VAL A 129 21.70 -29.58 -5.96
CA VAL A 129 20.40 -29.33 -5.31
C VAL A 129 20.62 -28.44 -4.12
N VAL A 130 19.92 -27.30 -4.07
CA VAL A 130 20.03 -26.32 -2.99
C VAL A 130 18.77 -26.37 -2.12
N GLY A 131 18.94 -26.40 -0.79
CA GLY A 131 17.84 -26.26 0.15
C GLY A 131 17.59 -24.79 0.48
N CYS A 132 16.40 -24.27 0.20
CA CYS A 132 15.98 -22.92 0.56
C CYS A 132 14.83 -22.97 1.56
N ASP A 133 14.97 -22.30 2.69
CA ASP A 133 13.96 -22.11 3.74
C ASP A 133 13.53 -20.65 3.89
N GLY A 134 14.12 -19.73 3.12
CA GLY A 134 13.84 -18.29 3.17
C GLY A 134 14.53 -17.56 4.33
N GLY A 135 15.43 -18.23 5.06
CA GLY A 135 16.17 -17.68 6.18
C GLY A 135 15.38 -17.66 7.49
N GLY A 136 16.10 -17.64 8.62
CA GLY A 136 15.49 -17.56 9.94
C GLY A 136 14.73 -18.82 10.40
N GLY A 137 15.00 -19.97 9.77
CA GLY A 137 14.43 -21.28 10.13
C GLY A 137 12.90 -21.29 10.08
N PRO A 138 12.19 -21.41 11.22
CA PRO A 138 10.72 -21.46 11.24
C PRO A 138 10.03 -20.13 10.87
N LEU A 139 10.76 -19.01 10.80
CA LEU A 139 10.20 -17.71 10.41
C LEU A 139 10.13 -17.52 8.88
N GLY A 140 10.78 -18.40 8.12
CA GLY A 140 10.79 -18.39 6.67
C GLY A 140 9.61 -19.18 6.07
N HIS A 141 9.85 -19.79 4.91
CA HIS A 141 8.89 -20.66 4.22
C HIS A 141 9.26 -22.14 4.40
N PRO A 142 8.36 -23.09 4.06
CA PRO A 142 8.70 -24.50 4.08
C PRO A 142 9.95 -24.78 3.24
N ARG A 143 10.90 -25.54 3.81
CA ARG A 143 12.14 -25.87 3.13
C ARG A 143 11.86 -26.60 1.81
N ILE A 144 12.30 -26.01 0.71
CA ILE A 144 12.25 -26.63 -0.62
C ILE A 144 13.64 -26.95 -1.13
N PHE A 145 13.69 -27.89 -2.07
CA PHE A 145 14.91 -28.29 -2.74
C PHE A 145 14.82 -27.89 -4.21
N ILE A 146 15.75 -27.04 -4.64
CA ILE A 146 15.78 -26.42 -5.97
C ILE A 146 16.91 -27.08 -6.76
N ASN A 147 16.62 -27.52 -7.99
CA ASN A 147 17.63 -28.09 -8.88
C ASN A 147 18.35 -26.99 -9.66
N THR A 148 19.68 -26.97 -9.58
CA THR A 148 20.57 -26.00 -10.25
C THR A 148 21.39 -26.63 -11.38
N ASP A 149 21.13 -27.89 -11.75
CA ASP A 149 21.87 -28.62 -12.80
C ASP A 149 21.78 -27.98 -14.18
N LYS A 150 20.68 -27.29 -14.47
CA LYS A 150 20.46 -26.68 -15.78
C LYS A 150 21.25 -25.37 -15.89
N PRO A 151 21.69 -24.99 -17.10
CA PRO A 151 22.38 -23.72 -17.34
C PRO A 151 21.40 -22.54 -17.34
N GLU A 152 20.57 -22.44 -16.32
CA GLU A 152 19.57 -21.39 -16.10
C GLU A 152 19.63 -20.90 -14.64
N ILE A 153 19.09 -19.71 -14.40
CA ILE A 153 18.95 -19.19 -13.05
C ILE A 153 17.66 -19.81 -12.47
N ALA A 154 17.80 -20.72 -11.52
CA ALA A 154 16.68 -21.36 -10.85
C ALA A 154 16.22 -20.51 -9.68
N THR A 155 14.93 -20.17 -9.61
CA THR A 155 14.38 -19.31 -8.57
C THR A 155 13.64 -20.12 -7.50
N CYS A 156 13.70 -19.65 -6.25
CA CYS A 156 12.84 -20.18 -5.20
C CYS A 156 11.38 -19.80 -5.45
N GLY A 157 10.47 -20.78 -5.42
CA GLY A 157 9.04 -20.54 -5.63
C GLY A 157 8.33 -19.73 -4.51
N TYR A 158 9.00 -19.52 -3.38
CA TYR A 158 8.46 -18.74 -2.26
C TYR A 158 9.09 -17.35 -2.20
N CYS A 159 10.38 -17.24 -1.85
CA CYS A 159 11.07 -15.96 -1.71
C CYS A 159 11.45 -15.31 -3.05
N GLY A 160 11.52 -16.07 -4.15
CA GLY A 160 12.01 -15.56 -5.43
C GLY A 160 13.53 -15.40 -5.52
N VAL A 161 14.27 -15.82 -4.49
CA VAL A 161 15.75 -15.76 -4.48
C VAL A 161 16.31 -16.58 -5.65
N PRO A 162 17.20 -16.01 -6.46
CA PRO A 162 17.82 -16.70 -7.59
C PRO A 162 19.04 -17.51 -7.17
N TYR A 163 19.11 -18.76 -7.64
CA TYR A 163 20.23 -19.68 -7.48
C TYR A 163 20.78 -20.11 -8.85
N ALA A 164 22.09 -20.32 -8.94
CA ALA A 164 22.70 -20.92 -10.14
C ALA A 164 23.95 -21.72 -9.77
N HIS A 165 24.24 -22.74 -10.56
CA HIS A 165 25.44 -23.55 -10.34
C HIS A 165 26.69 -22.85 -10.87
N GLU A 166 27.80 -22.92 -10.13
CA GLU A 166 29.08 -22.27 -10.49
C GLU A 166 29.62 -22.71 -11.86
N GLN A 167 29.38 -23.97 -12.25
CA GLN A 167 29.82 -24.50 -13.56
C GLN A 167 29.22 -23.73 -14.75
N HIS A 168 27.99 -23.21 -14.59
CA HIS A 168 27.28 -22.51 -15.66
C HIS A 168 27.54 -21.01 -15.67
N ARG A 169 28.41 -20.52 -14.77
CA ARG A 169 28.70 -19.08 -14.63
C ARG A 169 29.23 -18.45 -15.91
N ALA A 170 30.13 -19.14 -16.62
CA ALA A 170 30.68 -18.65 -17.88
C ALA A 170 29.60 -18.54 -18.98
N TYR A 171 28.69 -19.51 -19.03
CA TYR A 171 27.58 -19.50 -19.97
C TYR A 171 26.59 -18.37 -19.65
N LEU A 172 26.16 -18.26 -18.40
CA LEU A 172 25.23 -17.20 -17.97
C LEU A 172 25.81 -15.80 -18.18
N ALA A 173 27.12 -15.62 -17.99
CA ALA A 173 27.81 -14.36 -18.25
C ALA A 173 27.92 -14.04 -19.76
N SER A 174 27.83 -15.05 -20.63
CA SER A 174 27.88 -14.85 -22.09
C SER A 174 26.53 -14.42 -22.68
N LEU A 175 25.44 -14.57 -21.94
CA LEU A 175 24.12 -14.16 -22.39
C LEU A 175 24.02 -12.63 -22.46
N PRO A 176 23.31 -12.08 -23.46
CA PRO A 176 23.21 -10.62 -23.64
C PRO A 176 22.48 -9.93 -22.49
N ALA A 177 21.55 -10.63 -21.83
CA ALA A 177 20.85 -10.17 -20.65
C ALA A 177 20.44 -11.36 -19.78
N THR A 178 20.50 -11.17 -18.47
CA THR A 178 20.00 -12.12 -17.46
C THR A 178 18.86 -11.49 -16.68
N SER A 179 17.93 -12.32 -16.19
CA SER A 179 16.80 -11.85 -15.38
C SER A 179 17.22 -11.29 -14.02
N TYR A 180 18.33 -11.76 -13.47
CA TYR A 180 18.89 -11.31 -12.20
C TYR A 180 20.36 -10.89 -12.37
N PRO A 181 20.85 -9.96 -11.55
CA PRO A 181 22.25 -9.53 -11.59
C PRO A 181 23.17 -10.66 -11.12
N LEU A 182 24.23 -10.94 -11.88
CA LEU A 182 25.20 -12.02 -11.56
C LEU A 182 26.18 -11.64 -10.44
N ALA A 183 26.28 -10.34 -10.13
CA ALA A 183 27.13 -9.76 -9.11
C ALA A 183 26.31 -8.79 -8.24
N PRO A 184 26.69 -8.58 -6.96
CA PRO A 184 25.99 -7.65 -6.08
C PRO A 184 26.07 -6.23 -6.64
N THR A 185 24.91 -5.59 -6.78
CA THR A 185 24.80 -4.23 -7.36
C THR A 185 25.03 -3.18 -6.28
N GLY A 186 26.14 -3.24 -5.52
CA GLY A 186 26.57 -2.20 -4.57
C GLY A 186 25.60 -1.78 -3.44
N ASP A 187 24.37 -2.27 -3.43
CA ASP A 187 23.32 -1.97 -2.48
C ASP A 187 23.50 -2.88 -1.25
N ALA A 188 23.64 -2.27 -0.07
CA ALA A 188 24.05 -2.91 1.19
C ALA A 188 23.17 -4.09 1.68
N ALA A 189 22.00 -4.32 1.05
CA ALA A 189 21.07 -5.39 1.44
C ALA A 189 21.46 -6.79 0.91
N ALA A 190 22.42 -6.91 -0.01
CA ALA A 190 22.76 -8.17 -0.67
C ALA A 190 23.86 -8.99 0.04
N ASP A 191 24.51 -8.46 1.07
CA ASP A 191 25.71 -9.05 1.68
C ASP A 191 25.43 -9.99 2.88
N VAL A 192 24.20 -10.47 3.05
CA VAL A 192 23.91 -11.50 4.07
C VAL A 192 24.36 -12.86 3.54
N LYS A 193 25.65 -13.15 3.68
CA LYS A 193 26.18 -14.51 3.58
C LYS A 193 25.72 -15.27 4.83
N GLU A 194 24.80 -16.22 4.66
CA GLU A 194 24.51 -17.20 5.70
C GLU A 194 25.71 -18.15 5.86
N ASN A 195 26.13 -18.33 7.12
CA ASN A 195 27.09 -19.35 7.56
C ASN A 195 26.42 -20.71 7.66
#